data_AF-A0A428WBN2-F1
#
_entry.id   AF-A0A428WBN2-F1
#
_cell.length_a   1.000
_cell.length_b   1.000
_cell.length_c   1.000
_cell.angle_alpha   90.00
_cell.angle_beta   90.00
_cell.angle_gamma   90.00
#
_symmetry.space_group_name_H-M   'P 1'
#
loop_
_entity.id
_entity.type
_entity.pdbx_description
1 polymer ?
#
loop_
_entity_poly.entity_id
_entity_poly.type
_entity_poly.pdbx_seq_one_letter_code
_entity_poly.pdbx_strand_id
1 'polypeptide(L)'
;MSVMPGATRAWPEGNFYGYDKVYDSRNTGYQGPAFSWAPQPDQYTLSWFEKNVHGVEHDPMFVEMPLVSSHTPWAPLPQFIDWDDVGDGSVYKQIQQEGKKVRTIWKDPVKLRREYSRSIQYTMTTVISWLELYGDENTVMVFLGDHQPSPLIVGDTASHDVPITILAKDKTVMAKTSSWGWTDGIKPDPKAPIWKMDEFRDRFMTTFGPSGEVSRVLAPPKR
;
A
#
# COMPACT_ATOMS: atom_id res chain seq x y z
N MET A 1 14.51 1.94 3.39
CA MET A 1 13.71 2.75 4.34
C MET A 1 12.25 2.30 4.39
N SER A 2 11.44 2.85 5.31
CA SER A 2 10.01 2.52 5.44
C SER A 2 9.16 3.77 5.69
N VAL A 3 7.99 3.86 5.02
CA VAL A 3 6.98 4.92 5.20
C VAL A 3 5.72 4.27 5.77
N MET A 4 5.46 4.49 7.05
CA MET A 4 4.48 3.79 7.87
C MET A 4 3.33 4.72 8.28
N PRO A 5 2.40 5.06 7.37
CA PRO A 5 1.36 6.04 7.64
C PRO A 5 0.37 5.64 8.75
N GLY A 6 0.25 4.34 9.05
CA GLY A 6 -0.55 3.84 10.17
C GLY A 6 0.17 3.81 11.52
N ALA A 7 1.49 3.99 11.57
CA ALA A 7 2.23 3.92 12.82
C ALA A 7 2.07 5.22 13.63
N THR A 8 1.48 5.11 14.82
CA THR A 8 1.23 6.23 15.75
C THR A 8 2.16 6.23 16.97
N ARG A 9 3.12 5.30 17.00
CA ARG A 9 4.13 5.14 18.04
C ARG A 9 5.47 4.82 17.40
N ALA A 10 6.54 4.95 18.17
CA ALA A 10 7.87 4.55 17.71
C ALA A 10 7.85 3.06 17.32
N TRP A 11 8.52 2.76 16.21
CA TRP A 11 8.63 1.41 15.66
C TRP A 11 10.11 0.98 15.67
N PRO A 12 10.69 0.68 16.85
CA PRO A 12 12.09 0.29 16.97
C PRO A 12 12.43 -0.99 16.20
N GLU A 13 11.44 -1.82 15.88
CA GLU A 13 11.60 -3.02 15.06
C GLU A 13 12.11 -2.69 13.64
N GLY A 14 11.94 -1.45 13.15
CA GLY A 14 12.53 -1.02 11.88
C GLY A 14 14.06 -1.19 11.84
N ASN A 15 14.74 -1.02 12.97
CA ASN A 15 16.19 -1.25 13.08
C ASN A 15 16.56 -2.72 12.88
N PHE A 16 15.71 -3.63 13.36
CA PHE A 16 15.90 -5.06 13.18
C PHE A 16 15.80 -5.46 11.70
N TYR A 17 14.89 -4.82 10.95
CA TYR A 17 14.73 -5.04 9.51
C TYR A 17 15.76 -4.26 8.66
N GLY A 18 16.64 -3.48 9.28
CA GLY A 18 17.70 -2.74 8.57
C GLY A 18 17.21 -1.53 7.81
N TYR A 19 16.07 -0.93 8.19
CA TYR A 19 15.63 0.32 7.57
C TYR A 19 16.52 1.48 8.00
N ASP A 20 17.07 2.21 7.03
CA ASP A 20 17.89 3.41 7.27
C ASP A 20 17.08 4.52 7.94
N LYS A 21 15.79 4.60 7.59
CA LYS A 21 14.86 5.59 8.09
C LYS A 21 13.44 5.05 8.14
N VAL A 22 12.70 5.46 9.16
CA VAL A 22 11.26 5.21 9.31
C VAL A 22 10.55 6.54 9.40
N TYR A 23 9.68 6.80 8.42
CA TYR A 23 8.72 7.90 8.48
C TYR A 23 7.37 7.35 8.92
N ASP A 24 6.73 7.99 9.88
CA ASP A 24 5.44 7.58 10.42
C ASP A 24 4.49 8.76 10.55
N SER A 25 3.24 8.52 10.94
CA SER A 25 2.20 9.56 11.01
C SER A 25 2.56 10.78 11.86
N ARG A 26 3.57 10.68 12.74
CA ARG A 26 3.99 11.77 13.63
C ARG A 26 5.06 12.67 13.01
N ASN A 27 5.70 12.24 11.92
CA ASN A 27 6.87 12.92 11.34
C ASN A 27 6.75 13.24 9.85
N THR A 28 5.62 12.94 9.21
CA THR A 28 5.29 13.41 7.84
C THR A 28 4.78 14.86 7.80
N GLY A 29 4.25 15.37 8.93
CA GLY A 29 3.75 16.74 9.03
C GLY A 29 2.29 16.93 8.61
N TYR A 30 1.52 15.86 8.49
CA TYR A 30 0.10 15.89 8.12
C TYR A 30 -0.74 16.76 9.06
N GLN A 31 -1.53 17.69 8.50
CA GLN A 31 -2.42 18.62 9.22
C GLN A 31 -3.91 18.36 8.95
N GLY A 32 -4.22 17.31 8.19
CA GLY A 32 -5.59 16.89 7.91
C GLY A 32 -6.18 16.00 9.02
N PRO A 33 -7.47 15.66 8.90
CA PRO A 33 -8.11 14.73 9.82
C PRO A 33 -7.76 13.27 9.48
N ALA A 34 -7.82 12.40 10.48
CA ALA A 34 -7.82 10.96 10.24
C ALA A 34 -9.09 10.54 9.46
N PHE A 35 -8.92 9.54 8.59
CA PHE A 35 -10.02 8.81 7.95
C PHE A 35 -10.21 7.48 8.66
N SER A 36 -10.97 7.55 9.74
CA SER A 36 -11.24 6.41 10.62
C SER A 36 -9.98 5.81 11.25
N TRP A 37 -9.55 4.62 10.83
CA TRP A 37 -8.32 3.99 11.33
C TRP A 37 -7.06 4.64 10.76
N ALA A 38 -7.13 5.18 9.54
CA ALA A 38 -5.99 5.78 8.86
C ALA A 38 -5.67 7.18 9.41
N PRO A 39 -4.48 7.40 10.03
CA PRO A 39 -4.07 8.72 10.53
C PRO A 39 -3.90 9.75 9.40
N GLN A 40 -3.45 9.29 8.24
CA GLN A 40 -3.27 10.09 7.03
C GLN A 40 -3.65 9.25 5.80
N PRO A 41 -4.24 9.83 4.75
CA PRO A 41 -4.66 9.08 3.56
C PRO A 41 -3.49 8.74 2.65
N ASP A 42 -3.68 7.76 1.78
CA ASP A 42 -2.65 7.20 0.89
C ASP A 42 -2.12 8.29 -0.07
N GLN A 43 -2.99 9.17 -0.56
CA GLN A 43 -2.59 10.25 -1.49
C GLN A 43 -1.69 11.29 -0.82
N TYR A 44 -1.97 11.66 0.43
CA TYR A 44 -1.05 12.50 1.19
C TYR A 44 0.29 11.80 1.41
N THR A 45 0.25 10.51 1.75
CA THR A 45 1.46 9.72 2.00
C THR A 45 2.37 9.67 0.77
N LEU A 46 1.81 9.42 -0.42
CA LEU A 46 2.56 9.42 -1.68
C LEU A 46 3.01 10.82 -2.11
N SER A 47 2.18 11.85 -1.93
CA SER A 47 2.57 13.24 -2.21
C SER A 47 3.75 13.68 -1.33
N TRP A 48 3.69 13.34 -0.04
CA TRP A 48 4.78 13.59 0.89
C TRP A 48 6.04 12.81 0.51
N PHE A 49 5.90 11.53 0.17
CA PHE A 49 7.02 10.68 -0.24
C PHE A 49 7.71 11.23 -1.49
N GLU A 50 6.94 11.64 -2.49
CA GLU A 50 7.46 12.30 -3.69
C GLU A 50 8.25 13.56 -3.31
N LYS A 51 7.62 14.48 -2.58
CA LYS A 51 8.24 15.77 -2.26
C LYS A 51 9.52 15.67 -1.44
N ASN A 52 9.63 14.66 -0.56
CA ASN A 52 10.67 14.63 0.47
C ASN A 52 11.68 13.49 0.32
N VAL A 53 11.41 12.50 -0.53
CA VAL A 53 12.23 11.29 -0.64
C VAL A 53 12.51 10.92 -2.09
N HIS A 54 11.47 10.69 -2.90
CA HIS A 54 11.64 10.18 -4.27
C HIS A 54 11.95 11.29 -5.28
N GLY A 55 11.33 12.47 -5.16
CA GLY A 55 11.53 13.60 -6.08
C GLY A 55 12.76 14.47 -5.77
N VAL A 56 13.56 14.10 -4.77
CA VAL A 56 14.84 14.75 -4.44
C VAL A 56 16.01 13.88 -4.90
N GLU A 57 17.23 14.43 -4.99
CA GLU A 57 18.40 13.62 -5.35
C GLU A 57 18.62 12.50 -4.33
N HIS A 58 18.71 11.27 -4.82
CA HIS A 58 18.84 10.06 -4.00
C HIS A 58 19.60 8.95 -4.74
N ASP A 59 20.24 8.07 -3.97
CA ASP A 59 20.74 6.78 -4.46
C ASP A 59 19.57 5.80 -4.74
N PRO A 60 19.79 4.67 -5.43
CA PRO A 60 18.78 3.62 -5.54
C PRO A 60 18.26 3.21 -4.16
N MET A 61 16.94 3.15 -4.01
CA MET A 61 16.31 2.90 -2.72
C MET A 61 15.29 1.77 -2.76
N PHE A 62 15.16 1.08 -1.63
CA PHE A 62 14.03 0.22 -1.32
C PHE A 62 13.13 0.90 -0.30
N VAL A 63 11.82 0.92 -0.58
CA VAL A 63 10.80 1.55 0.26
C VAL A 63 9.69 0.54 0.52
N GLU A 64 9.48 0.20 1.79
CA GLU A 64 8.24 -0.45 2.24
C GLU A 64 7.22 0.63 2.61
N MET A 65 5.99 0.51 2.09
CA MET A 65 4.92 1.46 2.40
C MET A 65 3.57 0.73 2.58
N PRO A 66 3.20 0.38 3.82
CA PRO A 66 1.88 -0.18 4.11
C PRO A 66 0.82 0.92 4.00
N LEU A 67 0.11 0.96 2.87
CA LEU A 67 -1.01 1.87 2.64
C LEU A 67 -2.20 1.51 3.53
N VAL A 68 -3.02 2.50 3.89
CA VAL A 68 -3.94 2.39 5.03
C VAL A 68 -5.38 2.81 4.75
N SER A 69 -5.65 3.45 3.61
CA SER A 69 -6.95 4.05 3.32
C SER A 69 -8.06 3.03 3.04
N SER A 70 -7.70 1.77 2.77
CA SER A 70 -8.62 0.64 2.61
C SER A 70 -8.97 -0.09 3.91
N HIS A 71 -8.45 0.37 5.07
CA HIS A 71 -8.72 -0.27 6.34
C HIS A 71 -10.16 -0.01 6.83
N THR A 72 -10.76 -0.99 7.51
CA THR A 72 -12.06 -0.86 8.18
C THR A 72 -12.06 0.35 9.13
N PRO A 73 -13.18 1.09 9.29
CA PRO A 73 -14.58 0.85 8.93
C PRO A 73 -15.07 1.42 7.58
N TRP A 74 -14.17 1.83 6.68
CA TRP A 74 -14.50 2.33 5.34
C TRP A 74 -15.45 3.56 5.30
N ALA A 75 -15.52 4.36 6.37
CA ALA A 75 -16.24 5.63 6.37
C ALA A 75 -15.85 6.55 7.55
N PRO A 76 -15.57 7.85 7.33
CA PRO A 76 -15.50 8.51 6.03
C PRO A 76 -14.30 8.01 5.23
N LEU A 77 -14.38 8.11 3.90
CA LEU A 77 -13.28 7.80 2.99
C LEU A 77 -12.66 9.11 2.48
N PRO A 78 -11.35 9.13 2.23
CA PRO A 78 -10.75 10.20 1.45
C PRO A 78 -11.31 10.19 0.02
N GLN A 79 -11.18 11.34 -0.65
CA GLN A 79 -11.47 11.48 -2.07
C GLN A 79 -10.15 11.79 -2.78
N PHE A 80 -9.97 11.21 -3.97
CA PHE A 80 -8.85 11.56 -4.82
C PHE A 80 -9.07 12.98 -5.34
N ILE A 81 -8.08 13.85 -5.12
CA ILE A 81 -8.06 15.25 -5.54
C ILE A 81 -6.88 15.51 -6.47
N ASP A 82 -6.75 16.73 -7.00
CA ASP A 82 -5.53 17.10 -7.71
C ASP A 82 -4.31 17.00 -6.77
N TRP A 83 -3.16 16.61 -7.30
CA TRP A 83 -1.92 16.46 -6.53
C TRP A 83 -1.44 17.80 -5.97
N ASP A 84 -1.67 18.90 -6.70
CA ASP A 84 -1.31 20.26 -6.25
C ASP A 84 -2.17 20.74 -5.08
N ASP A 85 -3.40 20.19 -4.93
CA ASP A 85 -4.33 20.54 -3.85
C ASP A 85 -4.02 19.82 -2.54
N VAL A 86 -3.21 18.74 -2.56
CA VAL A 86 -2.95 17.90 -1.38
C VAL A 86 -2.31 18.69 -0.24
N GLY A 87 -1.33 19.53 -0.55
CA GLY A 87 -0.67 20.42 0.40
C GLY A 87 -0.18 19.73 1.68
N ASP A 88 -0.50 20.31 2.84
CA ASP A 88 -0.24 19.73 4.17
C ASP A 88 -1.35 18.76 4.63
N GLY A 89 -2.32 18.48 3.76
CA GLY A 89 -3.48 17.65 4.07
C GLY A 89 -4.67 18.38 4.68
N SER A 90 -4.58 19.69 4.95
CA SER A 90 -5.70 20.47 5.51
C SER A 90 -6.94 20.47 4.61
N VAL A 91 -6.79 20.32 3.29
CA VAL A 91 -7.88 20.15 2.31
C VAL A 91 -8.82 18.99 2.67
N TYR A 92 -8.29 17.93 3.28
CA TYR A 92 -9.07 16.76 3.67
C TYR A 92 -10.08 17.04 4.82
N LYS A 93 -9.99 18.19 5.50
CA LYS A 93 -10.97 18.58 6.54
C LYS A 93 -12.39 18.65 5.99
N GLN A 94 -12.57 19.30 4.85
CA GLN A 94 -13.89 19.40 4.23
C GLN A 94 -14.36 18.05 3.69
N ILE A 95 -13.48 17.31 3.01
CA ILE A 95 -13.76 15.97 2.47
C ILE A 95 -14.25 15.02 3.58
N GLN A 96 -13.59 15.06 4.74
CA GLN A 96 -13.94 14.21 5.88
C GLN A 96 -15.29 14.60 6.51
N GLN A 97 -15.58 15.90 6.60
CA GLN A 97 -16.84 16.42 7.14
C GLN A 97 -18.05 16.05 6.25
N GLU A 98 -17.87 16.10 4.93
CA GLU A 98 -18.89 15.73 3.94
C GLU A 98 -19.01 14.20 3.76
N GLY A 99 -18.01 13.47 4.26
CA GLY A 99 -17.95 12.01 4.20
C GLY A 99 -19.06 11.31 4.98
N LYS A 100 -19.30 10.04 4.60
CA LYS A 100 -20.26 9.19 5.31
C LYS A 100 -19.76 8.91 6.73
N LYS A 101 -20.68 8.74 7.66
CA LYS A 101 -20.38 8.34 9.04
C LYS A 101 -20.49 6.83 9.16
N VAL A 102 -19.58 6.18 9.88
CA VAL A 102 -19.61 4.72 10.14
C VAL A 102 -21.02 4.22 10.48
N ARG A 103 -21.70 4.90 11.41
CA ARG A 103 -23.05 4.53 11.89
C ARG A 103 -24.12 4.45 10.78
N THR A 104 -23.94 5.15 9.66
CA THR A 104 -24.92 5.17 8.56
C THR A 104 -24.73 4.02 7.57
N ILE A 105 -23.57 3.37 7.58
CA ILE A 105 -23.26 2.23 6.70
C ILE A 105 -23.16 0.90 7.47
N TRP A 106 -22.79 0.92 8.75
CA TRP A 106 -22.38 -0.28 9.50
C TRP A 106 -23.45 -1.37 9.59
N LYS A 107 -24.74 -0.98 9.65
CA LYS A 107 -25.87 -1.91 9.76
C LYS A 107 -26.38 -2.43 8.42
N ASP A 108 -25.78 -1.99 7.31
CA ASP A 108 -26.25 -2.27 5.96
C ASP A 108 -25.12 -2.91 5.15
N PRO A 109 -25.11 -4.25 4.98
CA PRO A 109 -24.04 -4.96 4.29
C PRO A 109 -23.83 -4.51 2.85
N VAL A 110 -24.89 -4.04 2.16
CA VAL A 110 -24.78 -3.53 0.78
C VAL A 110 -24.03 -2.20 0.77
N LYS A 111 -24.35 -1.30 1.71
CA LYS A 111 -23.59 -0.04 1.86
C LYS A 111 -22.15 -0.31 2.26
N LEU A 112 -21.92 -1.23 3.19
CA LEU A 112 -20.58 -1.55 3.68
C LEU A 112 -19.69 -2.11 2.55
N ARG A 113 -20.20 -3.08 1.76
CA ARG A 113 -19.51 -3.61 0.57
C ARG A 113 -19.19 -2.52 -0.45
N ARG A 114 -20.15 -1.61 -0.69
CA ARG A 114 -19.94 -0.49 -1.63
C ARG A 114 -18.86 0.46 -1.15
N GLU A 115 -18.81 0.80 0.14
CA GLU A 115 -17.74 1.67 0.65
C GLU A 115 -16.38 0.97 0.67
N TYR A 116 -16.32 -0.34 0.98
CA TYR A 116 -15.09 -1.11 0.77
C TYR A 116 -14.61 -1.06 -0.69
N SER A 117 -15.49 -1.29 -1.66
CA SER A 117 -15.11 -1.18 -3.08
C SER A 117 -14.60 0.21 -3.45
N ARG A 118 -15.18 1.27 -2.87
CA ARG A 118 -14.72 2.65 -3.06
C ARG A 118 -13.37 2.94 -2.42
N SER A 119 -13.07 2.34 -1.25
CA SER A 119 -11.76 2.51 -0.63
C SER A 119 -10.66 1.83 -1.45
N ILE A 120 -10.95 0.64 -2.00
CA ILE A 120 -10.03 -0.02 -2.95
C ILE A 120 -9.84 0.82 -4.21
N GLN A 121 -10.93 1.36 -4.77
CA GLN A 121 -10.85 2.26 -5.92
C GLN A 121 -9.96 3.49 -5.61
N TYR A 122 -10.16 4.13 -4.46
CA TYR A 122 -9.34 5.28 -4.04
C TYR A 122 -7.85 4.92 -3.98
N THR A 123 -7.47 3.85 -3.28
CA THR A 123 -6.07 3.44 -3.15
C THR A 123 -5.47 3.09 -4.52
N MET A 124 -6.18 2.34 -5.36
CA MET A 124 -5.69 2.00 -6.70
C MET A 124 -5.55 3.21 -7.61
N THR A 125 -6.54 4.12 -7.63
CA THR A 125 -6.44 5.39 -8.38
C THR A 125 -5.24 6.20 -7.92
N THR A 126 -5.03 6.28 -6.61
CA THR A 126 -3.92 7.03 -6.01
C THR A 126 -2.55 6.46 -6.42
N VAL A 127 -2.35 5.15 -6.30
CA VAL A 127 -1.10 4.48 -6.66
C VAL A 127 -0.83 4.57 -8.16
N ILE A 128 -1.83 4.29 -9.00
CA ILE A 128 -1.68 4.33 -10.46
C ILE A 128 -1.38 5.76 -10.92
N SER A 129 -2.11 6.76 -10.42
CA SER A 129 -1.86 8.15 -10.80
C SER A 129 -0.46 8.62 -10.38
N TRP A 130 0.02 8.21 -9.20
CA TRP A 130 1.39 8.52 -8.78
C TRP A 130 2.43 7.88 -9.71
N LEU A 131 2.23 6.60 -10.08
CA LEU A 131 3.12 5.91 -11.03
C LEU A 131 3.10 6.54 -12.43
N GLU A 132 1.95 7.00 -12.91
CA GLU A 132 1.83 7.67 -14.20
C GLU A 132 2.59 9.01 -14.23
N LEU A 133 2.66 9.71 -13.10
CA LEU A 133 3.32 11.01 -12.99
C LEU A 133 4.83 10.89 -12.72
N TYR A 134 5.22 9.99 -11.82
CA TYR A 134 6.56 9.96 -11.24
C TYR A 134 7.33 8.66 -11.54
N GLY A 135 6.65 7.63 -12.04
CA GLY A 135 7.29 6.36 -12.42
C GLY A 135 8.18 6.51 -13.65
N ASP A 136 9.43 6.09 -13.54
CA ASP A 136 10.44 6.15 -14.59
C ASP A 136 10.82 4.76 -15.12
N GLU A 137 11.87 4.69 -15.96
CA GLU A 137 12.36 3.43 -16.54
C GLU A 137 13.01 2.50 -15.50
N ASN A 138 13.40 3.03 -14.34
CA ASN A 138 14.07 2.29 -13.27
C ASN A 138 13.10 1.90 -12.13
N THR A 139 11.87 2.38 -12.19
CA THR A 139 10.85 2.12 -11.17
C THR A 139 10.37 0.68 -11.25
N VAL A 140 10.52 -0.05 -10.15
CA VAL A 140 9.90 -1.35 -9.93
C VAL A 140 9.01 -1.26 -8.69
N MET A 141 7.72 -1.54 -8.87
CA MET A 141 6.76 -1.54 -7.77
C MET A 141 6.15 -2.93 -7.62
N VAL A 142 6.18 -3.45 -6.39
CA VAL A 142 5.36 -4.58 -5.98
C VAL A 142 4.25 -4.05 -5.08
N PHE A 143 3.00 -4.26 -5.46
CA PHE A 143 1.87 -3.98 -4.57
C PHE A 143 1.01 -5.23 -4.43
N LEU A 144 0.59 -5.49 -3.19
CA LEU A 144 -0.16 -6.67 -2.79
C LEU A 144 -1.11 -6.34 -1.64
N GLY A 145 -2.20 -7.08 -1.54
CA GLY A 145 -3.00 -7.09 -0.31
C GLY A 145 -2.25 -7.83 0.79
N ASP A 146 -2.36 -7.37 2.03
CA ASP A 146 -1.88 -8.08 3.21
C ASP A 146 -2.87 -9.16 3.67
N HIS A 147 -4.17 -8.88 3.58
CA HIS A 147 -5.25 -9.84 3.81
C HIS A 147 -6.59 -9.42 3.15
N GLN A 148 -7.54 -10.35 3.09
CA GLN A 148 -8.92 -10.05 2.67
C GLN A 148 -9.66 -9.22 3.74
N PRO A 149 -10.67 -8.40 3.38
CA PRO A 149 -11.47 -7.70 4.37
C PRO A 149 -12.31 -8.71 5.18
N SER A 150 -12.87 -8.26 6.30
CA SER A 150 -13.74 -9.06 7.18
C SER A 150 -14.81 -9.86 6.40
N PRO A 151 -15.24 -11.04 6.89
CA PRO A 151 -16.37 -11.79 6.35
C PRO A 151 -17.67 -10.99 6.16
N LEU A 152 -17.84 -9.87 6.86
CA LEU A 152 -18.94 -8.92 6.59
C LEU A 152 -18.95 -8.40 5.14
N ILE A 153 -17.79 -8.39 4.48
CA ILE A 153 -17.61 -7.98 3.08
C ILE A 153 -17.64 -9.21 2.16
N VAL A 154 -16.73 -10.15 2.37
CA VAL A 154 -16.54 -11.30 1.46
C VAL A 154 -17.60 -12.39 1.59
N GLY A 155 -18.38 -12.40 2.68
CA GLY A 155 -19.38 -13.43 2.96
C GLY A 155 -18.75 -14.80 3.21
N ASP A 156 -19.51 -15.86 2.91
CA ASP A 156 -19.14 -17.25 3.19
C ASP A 156 -18.09 -17.82 2.22
N THR A 157 -17.64 -17.02 1.26
CA THR A 157 -16.57 -17.37 0.31
C THR A 157 -15.22 -16.78 0.69
N ALA A 158 -15.05 -16.40 1.97
CA ALA A 158 -13.78 -15.90 2.48
C ALA A 158 -12.66 -16.91 2.23
N SER A 159 -11.53 -16.45 1.68
CA SER A 159 -10.31 -17.22 1.54
C SER A 159 -9.13 -16.44 2.14
N HIS A 160 -7.90 -16.80 1.79
CA HIS A 160 -6.70 -16.04 2.12
C HIS A 160 -6.06 -15.40 0.88
N ASP A 161 -6.76 -15.46 -0.26
CA ASP A 161 -6.22 -14.99 -1.52
C ASP A 161 -6.28 -13.48 -1.60
N VAL A 162 -5.18 -12.87 -2.01
CA VAL A 162 -5.05 -11.43 -2.19
C VAL A 162 -4.37 -11.16 -3.54
N PRO A 163 -4.72 -10.05 -4.21
CA PRO A 163 -4.02 -9.67 -5.43
C PRO A 163 -2.57 -9.29 -5.13
N ILE A 164 -1.69 -9.61 -6.07
CA ILE A 164 -0.31 -9.16 -6.11
C ILE A 164 0.03 -8.75 -7.56
N THR A 165 0.83 -7.71 -7.71
CA THR A 165 1.31 -7.25 -9.01
C THR A 165 2.74 -6.77 -8.88
N ILE A 166 3.57 -7.13 -9.88
CA ILE A 166 4.86 -6.50 -10.14
C ILE A 166 4.67 -5.61 -11.36
N LEU A 167 5.02 -4.33 -11.21
CA LEU A 167 4.99 -3.33 -12.27
C LEU A 167 6.40 -2.80 -12.49
N ALA A 168 6.87 -2.86 -13.72
CA ALA A 168 8.14 -2.28 -14.15
C ALA A 168 8.07 -1.93 -15.63
N LYS A 169 8.70 -0.82 -16.04
CA LYS A 169 8.97 -0.54 -17.46
C LYS A 169 10.13 -1.38 -18.00
N ASP A 170 11.09 -1.69 -17.14
CA ASP A 170 12.25 -2.51 -17.47
C ASP A 170 11.84 -3.94 -17.88
N LYS A 171 11.99 -4.22 -19.17
CA LYS A 171 11.67 -5.53 -19.76
C LYS A 171 12.54 -6.66 -19.19
N THR A 172 13.73 -6.36 -18.66
CA THR A 172 14.60 -7.36 -18.04
C THR A 172 14.02 -7.83 -16.70
N VAL A 173 13.39 -6.93 -15.94
CA VAL A 173 12.62 -7.29 -14.72
C VAL A 173 11.46 -8.19 -15.09
N MET A 174 10.67 -7.80 -16.10
CA MET A 174 9.51 -8.59 -16.55
C MET A 174 9.91 -9.95 -17.15
N ALA A 175 11.05 -10.03 -17.85
CA ALA A 175 11.56 -11.29 -18.39
C ALA A 175 11.91 -12.30 -17.28
N LYS A 176 12.46 -11.82 -16.15
CA LYS A 176 12.82 -12.66 -15.00
C LYS A 176 11.60 -13.29 -14.31
N THR A 177 10.41 -12.69 -14.44
CA THR A 177 9.16 -13.22 -13.87
C THR A 177 8.30 -13.97 -14.88
N SER A 178 8.72 -14.08 -16.14
CA SER A 178 7.92 -14.69 -17.22
C SER A 178 7.51 -16.15 -16.96
N SER A 179 8.32 -16.89 -16.21
CA SER A 179 8.04 -18.29 -15.85
C SER A 179 7.03 -18.45 -14.70
N TRP A 180 6.56 -17.36 -14.12
CA TRP A 180 5.69 -17.38 -12.94
C TRP A 180 4.23 -17.71 -13.27
N GLY A 181 3.86 -17.64 -14.56
CA GLY A 181 2.48 -17.93 -15.01
C GLY A 181 1.46 -16.86 -14.61
N TRP A 182 1.92 -15.67 -14.23
CA TRP A 182 1.08 -14.51 -13.98
C TRP A 182 0.56 -13.90 -15.28
N THR A 183 -0.53 -13.17 -15.19
CA THR A 183 -1.20 -12.52 -16.32
C THR A 183 -0.90 -11.03 -16.35
N ASP A 184 -0.91 -10.44 -17.55
CA ASP A 184 -0.74 -9.00 -17.72
C ASP A 184 -1.91 -8.20 -17.13
N GLY A 185 -1.58 -7.05 -16.52
CA GLY A 185 -2.53 -6.10 -15.96
C GLY A 185 -2.79 -6.27 -14.47
N ILE A 186 -3.50 -5.30 -13.89
CA ILE A 186 -3.74 -5.19 -12.44
C ILE A 186 -5.03 -5.87 -11.97
N LYS A 187 -5.84 -6.38 -12.91
CA LYS A 187 -7.07 -7.12 -12.61
C LYS A 187 -6.71 -8.60 -12.47
N PRO A 188 -6.88 -9.21 -11.28
CA PRO A 188 -6.55 -10.62 -11.10
C PRO A 188 -7.35 -11.51 -12.06
N ASP A 189 -6.65 -12.40 -12.76
CA ASP A 189 -7.29 -13.49 -13.53
C ASP A 189 -7.64 -14.63 -12.56
N PRO A 190 -8.92 -15.07 -12.49
CA PRO A 190 -9.33 -16.22 -11.68
C PRO A 190 -8.59 -17.53 -11.99
N LYS A 191 -7.88 -17.61 -13.12
CA LYS A 191 -7.07 -18.78 -13.53
C LYS A 191 -5.58 -18.60 -13.24
N ALA A 192 -5.14 -17.44 -12.75
CA ALA A 192 -3.76 -17.24 -12.34
C ALA A 192 -3.38 -18.20 -11.20
N PRO A 193 -2.11 -18.62 -11.10
CA PRO A 193 -1.67 -19.49 -10.03
C PRO A 193 -1.83 -18.81 -8.67
N ILE A 194 -2.27 -19.57 -7.67
CA ILE A 194 -2.36 -19.14 -6.28
C ILE A 194 -1.14 -19.67 -5.54
N TRP A 195 -0.41 -18.77 -4.89
CA TRP A 195 0.75 -19.09 -4.08
C TRP A 195 0.57 -18.63 -2.65
N LYS A 196 1.23 -19.32 -1.73
CA LYS A 196 1.39 -18.80 -0.38
C LYS A 196 2.39 -17.62 -0.38
N MET A 197 2.28 -16.75 0.62
CA MET A 197 3.17 -15.58 0.75
C MET A 197 4.65 -15.97 0.92
N ASP A 198 4.94 -17.09 1.57
CA ASP A 198 6.30 -17.61 1.70
C ASP A 198 6.85 -18.12 0.36
N GLU A 199 6.02 -18.77 -0.45
CA GLU A 199 6.39 -19.17 -1.82
C GLU A 199 6.67 -17.95 -2.72
N PHE A 200 5.87 -16.88 -2.63
CA PHE A 200 6.16 -15.63 -3.33
C PHE A 200 7.50 -15.04 -2.84
N ARG A 201 7.70 -14.92 -1.53
CA ARG A 201 8.97 -14.42 -0.93
C ARG A 201 10.16 -15.19 -1.48
N ASP A 202 10.13 -16.52 -1.44
CA ASP A 202 11.25 -17.36 -1.83
C ASP A 202 11.55 -17.23 -3.33
N ARG A 203 10.52 -17.16 -4.17
CA ARG A 203 10.67 -16.89 -5.62
C ARG A 203 11.25 -15.52 -5.87
N PHE A 204 10.67 -14.48 -5.26
CA PHE A 204 11.13 -13.10 -5.43
C PHE A 204 12.60 -12.94 -5.01
N MET A 205 12.98 -13.48 -3.86
CA MET A 205 14.36 -13.42 -3.36
C MET A 205 15.31 -14.28 -4.20
N THR A 206 14.87 -15.41 -4.73
CA THR A 206 15.69 -16.22 -5.66
C THR A 206 15.92 -15.47 -6.98
N THR A 207 14.92 -14.74 -7.46
CA THR A 207 14.96 -14.05 -8.75
C THR A 207 15.71 -12.70 -8.71
N PHE A 208 15.55 -11.95 -7.61
CA PHE A 208 16.05 -10.57 -7.48
C PHE A 208 17.04 -10.37 -6.34
N GLY A 209 17.19 -11.35 -5.45
CA GLY A 209 18.12 -11.28 -4.33
C GLY A 209 19.58 -11.49 -4.75
N PRO A 210 20.52 -11.16 -3.84
CA PRO A 210 21.94 -11.39 -4.06
C PRO A 210 22.24 -12.88 -4.24
N SER A 211 23.12 -13.21 -5.18
CA SER A 211 23.57 -14.57 -5.45
C SER A 211 24.55 -15.05 -4.36
N GLY A 212 24.06 -15.38 -3.16
CA GLY A 212 24.88 -15.86 -2.04
C GLY A 212 24.05 -16.37 -0.86
N GLU A 213 24.64 -17.21 0.00
CA GLU A 213 23.98 -17.79 1.17
C GLU A 213 23.42 -16.72 2.11
N VAL A 214 22.09 -16.71 2.26
CA VAL A 214 21.39 -15.91 3.27
C VAL A 214 21.59 -16.57 4.63
N SER A 215 22.75 -16.38 5.26
CA SER A 215 22.97 -16.78 6.65
C SER A 215 22.44 -15.70 7.59
N ARG A 216 21.14 -15.78 7.91
CA ARG A 216 20.59 -15.22 9.16
C ARG A 216 19.11 -15.60 9.34
N VAL A 217 18.86 -16.60 10.20
CA VAL A 217 17.55 -16.71 10.86
C VAL A 217 17.49 -15.58 11.88
N LEU A 218 16.83 -14.49 11.53
CA LEU A 218 16.54 -13.40 12.44
C LEU A 218 15.06 -13.50 12.82
N ALA A 219 14.77 -13.64 14.12
CA ALA A 219 13.43 -13.45 14.65
C ALA A 219 13.30 -12.01 15.17
N PRO A 220 12.25 -11.27 14.80
CA PRO A 220 12.07 -9.90 15.29
C PRO A 220 11.98 -9.87 16.82
N PRO A 221 12.37 -8.74 17.45
CA PRO A 221 12.22 -8.57 18.89
C PRO A 221 10.76 -8.80 19.30
N LYS A 222 10.54 -9.50 20.41
CA LYS A 222 9.19 -9.59 21.01
C LYS A 222 8.78 -8.21 21.54
N ARG A 223 7.56 -7.79 21.22
CA ARG A 223 6.92 -6.60 21.78
C ARG A 223 6.62 -6.75 23.26
#